data_AF-A0A6P7IP81-F1
#
_entry.id   AF-A0A6P7IP81-F1
#
_cell.length_a   1.000
_cell.length_b   1.000
_cell.length_c   1.000
_cell.angle_alpha   90.00
_cell.angle_beta   90.00
_cell.angle_gamma   90.00
#
_symmetry.space_group_name_H-M   'P 1'
#
loop_
_entity.id
_entity.type
_entity.pdbx_description
1 polymer ?
#
loop_
_entity_poly.entity_id
_entity_poly.type
_entity_poly.pdbx_seq_one_letter_code
_entity_poly.pdbx_strand_id
1 'polypeptide(L)' 'MPQKDPCQKQACAIQKCLQANKYVESMCEDVIREMVRCCQVHAGNSVCCSGFKDSRPVENKSDT' A
#
# COMPACT_ATOMS: atom_id res chain seq x y z
N MET A 1 5.08 24.98 -4.67
CA MET A 1 5.49 23.59 -4.99
C MET A 1 4.28 22.70 -4.76
N PRO A 2 4.01 21.69 -5.62
CA PRO A 2 2.96 20.72 -5.30
C PRO A 2 3.30 20.06 -3.96
N GLN A 3 2.33 20.03 -3.05
CA GLN A 3 2.48 19.34 -1.76
C GLN A 3 2.82 17.88 -2.04
N LYS A 4 3.84 17.34 -1.35
CA LYS A 4 4.19 15.92 -1.47
C LYS A 4 3.00 15.09 -1.02
N ASP A 5 2.68 14.04 -1.77
CA ASP A 5 1.64 13.10 -1.39
C ASP A 5 2.05 12.41 -0.06
N PRO A 6 1.18 12.42 0.96
CA PRO A 6 1.53 11.95 2.30
C PRO A 6 1.86 10.44 2.35
N CYS A 7 1.36 9.64 1.40
CA CYS A 7 1.61 8.21 1.31
C CYS A 7 2.62 7.82 0.22
N GLN A 8 3.25 8.80 -0.43
CA GLN A 8 4.25 8.56 -1.47
C GLN A 8 5.42 7.71 -0.98
N LYS A 9 5.85 7.89 0.28
CA LYS A 9 6.96 7.13 0.87
C LYS A 9 6.65 5.63 0.89
N GLN A 10 5.47 5.25 1.35
CA GLN A 10 5.01 3.87 1.44
C GLN A 10 4.78 3.28 0.04
N ALA A 11 4.19 4.05 -0.88
CA ALA A 11 4.01 3.65 -2.27
C ALA A 11 5.35 3.32 -2.95
N CYS A 12 6.35 4.19 -2.79
CA CYS A 12 7.69 3.93 -3.32
C CYS A 12 8.37 2.71 -2.64
N ALA A 13 8.11 2.49 -1.35
CA ALA A 13 8.67 1.35 -0.63
C ALA A 13 8.05 0.01 -1.08
N ILE A 14 6.75 -0.03 -1.39
CA ILE A 14 6.09 -1.17 -2.05
C ILE A 14 6.78 -1.48 -3.37
N GLN A 15 6.94 -0.48 -4.25
CA GLN A 15 7.56 -0.69 -5.57
C GLN A 15 8.98 -1.25 -5.46
N LYS A 16 9.80 -0.72 -4.54
CA LYS A 16 11.14 -1.24 -4.28
C LYS A 16 11.11 -2.69 -3.77
N CYS A 17 10.21 -2.99 -2.85
CA CYS A 17 10.07 -4.34 -2.32
C CYS A 17 9.66 -5.34 -3.42
N LEU A 18 8.68 -4.97 -4.24
CA LEU A 18 8.23 -5.82 -5.34
C LEU A 18 9.36 -6.06 -6.34
N GLN A 19 10.12 -5.04 -6.72
CA GLN A 19 11.27 -5.21 -7.61
C GLN A 19 12.33 -6.16 -7.01
N ALA A 20 12.63 -6.03 -5.72
CA ALA A 20 13.59 -6.91 -5.03
C ALA A 20 13.10 -8.36 -4.92
N ASN A 21 11.79 -8.57 -4.78
CA ASN A 21 11.18 -9.88 -4.57
C ASN A 21 10.51 -10.45 -5.81
N LYS A 22 10.90 -10.00 -7.02
CA LYS A 22 10.33 -10.48 -8.29
C LYS A 22 8.80 -10.42 -8.33
N TYR A 23 8.25 -9.36 -7.74
CA TYR A 23 6.81 -9.08 -7.64
C TYR A 23 6.02 -10.10 -6.82
N VAL A 24 6.68 -10.86 -5.93
CA VAL A 24 5.99 -11.72 -4.96
C VAL A 24 5.47 -10.85 -3.82
N GLU A 25 4.17 -10.51 -3.86
CA GLU A 25 3.53 -9.59 -2.90
C GLU A 25 3.58 -10.06 -1.45
N SER A 26 3.53 -11.38 -1.20
CA SER A 26 3.59 -11.94 0.16
C SER A 26 4.89 -11.62 0.89
N MET A 27 5.99 -11.36 0.16
CA MET A 27 7.26 -10.91 0.74
C MET A 27 7.25 -9.42 1.11
N CYS A 28 6.21 -8.68 0.69
CA CYS A 28 6.06 -7.24 0.85
C CYS A 28 4.87 -6.86 1.75
N GLU A 29 4.26 -7.82 2.45
CA GLU A 29 3.08 -7.57 3.28
C GLU A 29 3.29 -6.46 4.31
N ASP A 30 4.45 -6.38 4.93
CA ASP A 30 4.73 -5.36 5.94
C ASP A 30 4.62 -3.94 5.39
N VAL A 31 5.19 -3.70 4.22
CA VAL A 31 5.16 -2.37 3.60
C VAL A 31 3.81 -2.06 2.97
N ILE A 32 3.08 -3.09 2.53
CA ILE A 32 1.68 -2.97 2.10
C ILE A 32 0.78 -2.61 3.29
N ARG A 33 0.97 -3.24 4.46
CA ARG A 33 0.25 -2.90 5.71
C ARG A 33 0.50 -1.46 6.13
N GLU A 34 1.73 -0.96 6.00
CA GLU A 34 2.03 0.45 6.25
C GLU A 34 1.32 1.40 5.29
N MET A 35 1.23 1.04 4.01
CA MET A 35 0.47 1.82 3.02
C MET A 35 -1.02 1.85 3.36
N VAL A 36 -1.61 0.71 3.75
CA VAL A 36 -3.00 0.63 4.23
C VAL A 36 -3.23 1.58 5.41
N ARG A 37 -2.34 1.55 6.42
CA ARG A 37 -2.42 2.48 7.57
C ARG A 37 -2.31 3.94 7.13
N CYS A 38 -1.43 4.25 6.19
CA CYS A 38 -1.31 5.60 5.66
C CYS A 38 -2.62 6.05 4.98
N CYS A 39 -3.22 5.17 4.19
CA CYS A 39 -4.46 5.46 3.48
C CYS A 39 -5.68 5.56 4.39
N GLN A 40 -5.72 4.86 5.53
CA GLN A 40 -6.76 5.05 6.53
C GLN A 40 -6.81 6.50 7.05
N VAL A 41 -5.67 7.19 7.11
CA VAL A 41 -5.56 8.58 7.61
C VAL A 41 -5.67 9.59 6.47
N HIS A 42 -5.12 9.28 5.28
CA HIS A 42 -4.90 10.24 4.21
C HIS A 42 -5.62 9.93 2.88
N ALA A 43 -6.57 9.00 2.83
CA ALA A 43 -7.28 8.61 1.60
C ALA A 43 -7.92 9.77 0.81
N GLY A 44 -8.32 10.85 1.49
CA GLY A 44 -8.88 12.05 0.85
C GLY A 44 -7.84 12.96 0.18
N ASN A 45 -6.58 12.87 0.61
CA ASN A 45 -5.52 13.82 0.24
C ASN A 45 -4.31 13.13 -0.42
N SER A 46 -4.38 11.82 -0.67
CA SER A 46 -3.33 11.01 -1.30
C SER A 46 -3.83 10.35 -2.57
N VAL A 47 -3.19 10.66 -3.69
CA VAL A 47 -3.37 9.98 -4.97
C VAL A 47 -2.85 8.54 -4.88
N CYS A 48 -1.77 8.30 -4.12
CA CYS A 48 -1.23 6.96 -3.90
C CYS A 48 -2.25 6.00 -3.25
N CYS A 49 -3.23 6.53 -2.51
CA CYS A 49 -4.27 5.75 -1.88
C CYS A 49 -5.43 5.36 -2.79
N SER A 50 -5.48 5.83 -4.04
CA SER A 50 -6.55 5.48 -4.99
C SER A 50 -6.74 3.97 -5.16
N GLY A 51 -5.67 3.19 -5.16
CA GLY A 51 -5.71 1.72 -5.25
C GLY A 51 -5.98 0.99 -3.92
N PHE A 52 -6.06 1.71 -2.79
CA PHE A 52 -6.22 1.15 -1.44
C PHE A 52 -7.61 1.41 -0.83
N LYS A 53 -8.50 2.12 -1.55
CA LYS A 53 -9.81 2.55 -1.04
C LYS A 53 -10.80 1.39 -0.81
N ASP A 54 -10.63 0.27 -1.50
CA ASP A 54 -11.52 -0.90 -1.39
C ASP A 54 -10.91 -2.09 -0.63
N SER A 55 -9.69 -1.94 -0.12
CA SER A 55 -9.02 -2.93 0.72
C SER A 55 -9.61 -2.91 2.13
N ARG A 56 -10.87 -3.36 2.25
CA ARG A 56 -11.35 -3.93 3.52
C ARG A 56 -10.31 -4.96 3.98
N PRO A 57 -10.00 -5.06 5.29
CA PRO A 57 -9.01 -6.02 5.77
C PRO A 57 -9.36 -7.37 5.17
N VAL A 58 -8.40 -7.96 4.46
CA VAL A 58 -8.57 -9.27 3.83
C VAL A 58 -8.98 -10.24 4.94
N GLU A 59 -10.28 -10.56 4.99
CA GLU A 59 -10.73 -11.80 5.59
C GLU A 59 -10.01 -12.89 4.82
N ASN A 60 -9.21 -13.67 5.55
CA ASN A 60 -8.52 -14.85 5.07
C ASN A 60 -9.42 -15.64 4.11
N LYS A 61 -9.15 -15.56 2.81
CA LYS A 61 -9.60 -16.58 1.87
C LYS A 61 -8.68 -17.78 2.04
N SER A 62 -9.03 -18.61 3.03
CA SER A 62 -8.68 -20.01 3.05
C SER A 62 -9.43 -20.68 1.89
N ASP A 63 -8.82 -20.75 0.71
CA ASP A 63 -9.29 -21.65 -0.34
C ASP A 63 -8.81 -23.07 0.03
N THR A 64 -9.75 -23.87 0.53
CA THR A 64 -9.68 -25.34 0.68
C THR A 64 -10.04 -26.00 -0.65
#